data_AF-A0AAV9D7G8-F1
#
_entry.id   AF-A0AAV9D7G8-F1
#
_cell.length_a   1.000
_cell.length_b   1.000
_cell.length_c   1.000
_cell.angle_alpha   90.00
_cell.angle_beta   90.00
_cell.angle_gamma   90.00
#
_symmetry.space_group_name_H-M   'P 1'
#
loop_
_entity.id
_entity.type
_entity.pdbx_description
1 polymer ?
#
loop_
_entity_poly.entity_id
_entity_poly.type
_entity_poly.pdbx_seq_one_letter_code
_entity_poly.pdbx_strand_id
1 'polypeptide(L)'
;MPSSSKIFILHQYPEWKGRVVSIVKQHVTKIVEALSTSYLGPDYSQAKEFGEVSLKDIDQLANSSFPLRMHHLFEKLREEHHLKHGGRMQLGLFLKVFKAVNLCSHKEMKIGALVEKV
;
A
#
# COMPACT_ATOMS: atom_id res chain seq x y z
N MET A 1 -9.68 17.11 55.41
CA MET A 1 -10.08 15.68 55.38
C MET A 1 -10.53 15.35 53.95
N PRO A 2 -9.90 14.40 53.24
CA PRO A 2 -10.34 14.01 51.90
C PRO A 2 -11.73 13.35 51.96
N SER A 3 -12.59 13.65 50.98
CA SER A 3 -13.93 13.03 50.84
C SER A 3 -13.82 11.52 50.60
N SER A 4 -14.77 10.74 51.14
CA SER A 4 -14.84 9.28 51.00
C SER A 4 -14.72 8.81 49.55
N SER A 5 -15.24 9.58 48.59
CA SER A 5 -15.15 9.28 47.16
C SER A 5 -13.71 9.37 46.63
N LYS A 6 -12.90 10.32 47.12
CA LYS A 6 -11.49 10.45 46.72
C LYS A 6 -10.64 9.29 47.25
N ILE A 7 -10.95 8.79 48.45
CA ILE A 7 -10.26 7.65 49.05
C ILE A 7 -10.57 6.37 48.26
N PHE A 8 -11.83 6.17 47.89
CA PHE A 8 -12.26 5.03 47.08
C PHE A 8 -11.56 4.99 45.72
N ILE A 9 -11.49 6.12 45.02
CA ILE A 9 -10.80 6.21 43.71
C ILE A 9 -9.31 5.92 43.87
N LEU A 10 -8.64 6.47 44.88
CA LEU A 10 -7.21 6.24 45.09
C LEU A 10 -6.87 4.79 45.44
N HIS A 11 -7.79 4.07 46.08
CA HIS A 11 -7.62 2.65 46.39
C HIS A 11 -7.88 1.74 45.18
N GLN A 12 -8.80 2.13 44.29
CA GLN A 12 -9.16 1.41 43.06
C GLN A 12 -8.31 1.82 41.83
N TYR A 13 -7.52 2.88 41.91
CA TYR A 13 -6.73 3.34 40.77
C TYR A 13 -5.53 2.42 40.44
N PRO A 14 -4.76 1.90 41.41
CA PRO A 14 -3.57 1.10 41.14
C PRO A 14 -3.87 -0.22 40.42
N GLU A 15 -4.91 -0.96 40.82
CA GLU A 15 -5.24 -2.24 40.19
C GLU A 15 -5.93 -2.06 38.84
N TRP A 16 -6.74 -1.01 38.68
CA TRP A 16 -7.31 -0.66 37.37
C TRP A 16 -6.22 -0.25 36.38
N LYS A 17 -5.25 0.58 36.82
CA LYS A 17 -4.08 0.95 36.02
C LYS A 17 -3.24 -0.28 35.65
N GLY A 18 -2.97 -1.18 36.61
CA GLY A 18 -2.26 -2.43 36.34
C GLY A 18 -2.97 -3.32 35.31
N ARG A 19 -4.29 -3.45 35.42
CA ARG A 19 -5.13 -4.20 34.49
C ARG A 19 -5.09 -3.61 33.08
N VAL A 20 -5.27 -2.29 32.94
CA VAL A 20 -5.22 -1.61 31.63
C VAL A 20 -3.84 -1.78 30.98
N VAL A 21 -2.76 -1.59 31.74
CA VAL A 21 -1.39 -1.79 31.25
C VAL A 21 -1.18 -3.23 30.78
N SER A 22 -1.67 -4.23 31.54
CA SER A 22 -1.58 -5.64 31.14
C SER A 22 -2.35 -5.93 29.85
N ILE A 23 -3.57 -5.40 29.71
CA ILE A 23 -4.40 -5.60 28.51
C ILE A 23 -3.74 -4.99 27.28
N VAL A 24 -3.27 -3.74 27.38
CA VAL A 24 -2.59 -3.06 26.27
C VAL A 24 -1.32 -3.81 25.89
N LYS A 25 -0.51 -4.23 26.87
CA LYS A 25 0.71 -4.99 26.62
C LYS A 25 0.43 -6.28 25.86
N GLN A 26 -0.54 -7.08 26.31
CA GLN A 26 -0.93 -8.32 25.62
C GLN A 26 -1.44 -8.08 24.20
N HIS A 27 -2.23 -7.03 24.00
CA HIS A 27 -2.78 -6.72 22.68
C HIS A 27 -1.69 -6.27 21.70
N VAL A 28 -0.79 -5.39 22.14
CA VAL A 28 0.35 -4.95 21.32
C VAL A 28 1.28 -6.11 21.00
N THR A 29 1.61 -6.97 21.97
CA THR A 29 2.46 -8.15 21.74
C THR A 29 1.88 -9.05 20.65
N LYS A 30 0.58 -9.36 20.70
CA LYS A 30 -0.09 -10.19 19.67
C LYS A 30 0.00 -9.57 18.27
N ILE A 31 -0.19 -8.25 18.17
CA ILE A 31 -0.09 -7.54 16.89
C ILE A 31 1.34 -7.60 16.37
N VAL A 32 2.33 -7.32 17.22
CA VAL A 32 3.75 -7.33 16.83
C VAL A 32 4.20 -8.72 16.40
N GLU A 33 3.82 -9.76 17.14
CA GLU A 33 4.11 -11.15 16.79
C GLU A 33 3.49 -11.51 15.43
N ALA A 34 2.21 -11.19 15.23
CA ALA A 34 1.52 -11.43 13.96
C ALA A 34 2.19 -10.69 12.79
N LEU A 35 2.59 -9.44 12.98
CA LEU A 35 3.29 -8.65 11.96
C LEU A 35 4.70 -9.16 11.67
N SER A 36 5.41 -9.66 12.68
CA SER A 36 6.79 -10.16 12.53
C SER A 36 6.88 -11.40 11.65
N THR A 37 5.84 -12.23 11.62
CA THR A 37 5.77 -13.44 10.80
C THR A 37 4.96 -13.26 9.52
N SER A 38 4.31 -12.11 9.34
CA SER A 38 3.48 -11.84 8.16
C SER A 38 4.33 -11.32 7.01
N TYR A 39 4.02 -11.77 5.79
CA TYR A 39 4.57 -11.14 4.59
C TYR A 39 3.97 -9.74 4.41
N LEU A 40 4.78 -8.70 4.63
CA LEU A 40 4.35 -7.31 4.53
C LEU A 40 4.38 -6.77 3.09
N GLY A 41 4.77 -7.60 2.13
CA GLY A 41 5.02 -7.17 0.76
C GLY A 41 6.38 -6.46 0.60
N PRO A 42 6.73 -6.12 -0.64
CA PRO A 42 7.91 -5.30 -0.93
C PRO A 42 7.76 -3.91 -0.30
N ASP A 43 8.88 -3.30 0.07
CA ASP A 43 8.90 -1.91 0.55
C ASP A 43 8.66 -0.96 -0.63
N TYR A 44 7.43 -0.46 -0.74
CA TYR A 44 7.01 0.50 -1.78
C TYR A 44 7.32 1.97 -1.41
N SER A 45 7.91 2.23 -0.24
CA SER A 45 8.28 3.60 0.17
C SER A 45 9.55 4.10 -0.52
N GLN A 46 10.35 3.18 -1.06
CA GLN A 46 11.58 3.50 -1.77
C GLN A 46 11.26 3.87 -3.22
N ALA A 47 11.68 5.07 -3.63
CA ALA A 47 11.67 5.46 -5.03
C ALA A 47 12.70 4.60 -5.78
N LYS A 48 12.30 3.43 -6.27
CA LYS A 48 13.11 2.64 -7.20
C LYS A 48 13.37 3.48 -8.45
N GLU A 49 14.57 3.40 -9.01
CA GLU A 49 14.91 4.12 -10.24
C GLU A 49 13.96 3.73 -11.38
N PHE A 50 13.01 4.62 -11.61
CA PHE A 50 12.01 4.53 -12.65
C PHE A 50 12.72 4.62 -14.00
N GLY A 51 12.74 3.54 -14.78
CA GLY A 51 13.03 3.65 -16.21
C GLY A 51 12.01 4.55 -16.92
N GLU A 52 12.26 4.90 -18.17
CA GLU A 52 11.33 5.76 -18.89
C GLU A 52 10.31 4.90 -19.64
N VAL A 53 9.05 4.86 -19.18
CA VAL A 53 7.94 4.34 -19.99
C VAL A 53 7.57 5.42 -21.00
N SER A 54 7.73 5.14 -22.29
CA SER A 54 7.28 6.04 -23.34
C SER A 54 5.77 6.04 -23.44
N LEU A 55 5.16 7.16 -23.84
CA LEU A 55 3.72 7.25 -24.07
C LEU A 55 3.22 6.24 -25.11
N LYS A 56 4.10 5.81 -26.03
CA LYS A 56 3.80 4.85 -27.10
C LYS A 56 3.60 3.43 -26.57
N ASP A 57 4.22 3.10 -25.43
CA ASP A 57 4.17 1.74 -24.87
C ASP A 57 2.91 1.53 -24.01
N ILE A 58 2.20 2.62 -23.66
CA ILE A 58 1.02 2.57 -22.79
C ILE A 58 -0.10 1.73 -23.39
N ASP A 59 -0.31 1.77 -24.71
CA ASP A 59 -1.34 0.96 -25.37
C ASP A 59 -1.06 -0.54 -25.25
N GLN A 60 0.20 -0.96 -25.40
CA GLN A 60 0.60 -2.36 -25.23
C GLN A 60 0.47 -2.80 -23.76
N LEU A 61 0.83 -1.91 -22.83
CA LEU A 61 0.70 -2.13 -21.40
C LEU A 61 -0.76 -2.18 -20.96
N ALA A 62 -1.64 -1.39 -21.58
CA ALA A 62 -3.07 -1.42 -21.30
C ALA A 62 -3.67 -2.80 -21.61
N ASN A 63 -3.29 -3.40 -22.74
CA ASN A 63 -3.81 -4.70 -23.15
C ASN A 63 -3.26 -5.88 -22.34
N SER A 64 -2.04 -5.78 -21.82
CA SER A 64 -1.36 -6.89 -21.13
C SER A 64 -1.43 -6.80 -19.60
N SER A 65 -1.48 -5.59 -19.06
CA SER A 65 -1.18 -5.33 -17.65
C SER A 65 -2.25 -4.52 -16.92
N PHE A 66 -3.22 -3.90 -17.61
CA PHE A 66 -4.26 -3.15 -16.92
C PHE A 66 -5.36 -4.10 -16.42
N PRO A 67 -5.82 -3.92 -15.18
CA PRO A 67 -7.03 -4.59 -14.72
C PRO A 67 -8.24 -4.03 -15.47
N LEU A 68 -9.27 -4.87 -15.64
CA LEU A 68 -10.45 -4.59 -16.47
C LEU A 68 -11.07 -3.19 -16.28
N ARG A 69 -11.24 -2.71 -15.04
CA ARG A 69 -11.78 -1.37 -14.77
C ARG A 69 -10.94 -0.25 -15.36
N MET A 70 -9.61 -0.37 -15.26
CA MET A 70 -8.70 0.66 -15.76
C MET A 70 -8.56 0.59 -17.27
N HIS A 71 -8.62 -0.62 -17.83
CA HIS A 71 -8.69 -0.85 -19.27
C HIS A 71 -9.91 -0.18 -19.89
N HIS A 72 -11.12 -0.43 -19.39
CA HIS A 72 -12.33 0.25 -19.87
C HIS A 72 -12.27 1.78 -19.74
N LEU A 73 -11.68 2.29 -18.64
CA LEU A 73 -11.55 3.73 -18.43
C LEU A 73 -10.56 4.36 -19.42
N PHE A 74 -9.52 3.62 -19.80
CA PHE A 74 -8.55 4.01 -20.81
C PHE A 74 -9.13 3.95 -22.23
N GLU A 75 -9.93 2.92 -22.55
CA GLU A 75 -10.66 2.84 -23.82
C GLU A 75 -11.65 3.99 -23.98
N LYS A 76 -12.44 4.29 -22.94
CA LYS A 76 -13.34 5.46 -22.96
C LYS A 76 -12.61 6.77 -23.17
N LEU A 77 -11.42 6.93 -22.59
CA LEU A 77 -10.60 8.12 -22.85
C LEU A 77 -10.15 8.18 -24.32
N ARG A 78 -9.87 7.04 -24.96
CA ARG A 78 -9.51 6.99 -26.39
C ARG A 78 -10.69 7.29 -27.30
N GLU A 79 -11.90 6.87 -26.94
CA GLU A 79 -13.11 7.09 -27.73
C GLU A 79 -13.66 8.52 -27.59
N GLU A 80 -13.82 9.01 -26.36
CA GLU A 80 -14.47 10.30 -26.09
C GLU A 80 -13.47 11.46 -26.00
N HIS A 81 -12.16 11.18 -26.01
CA HIS A 81 -11.07 12.15 -25.73
C HIS A 81 -11.23 12.92 -24.41
N HIS A 82 -12.18 12.51 -23.57
CA HIS A 82 -12.56 13.19 -22.36
C HIS A 82 -13.07 12.17 -21.36
N LEU A 83 -12.71 12.38 -20.10
CA LEU A 83 -13.26 11.63 -18.97
C LEU A 83 -13.86 12.60 -17.98
N LYS A 84 -14.94 12.21 -17.30
CA LYS A 84 -15.47 12.95 -16.14
C LYS A 84 -14.42 13.07 -15.03
N HIS A 85 -14.58 14.04 -14.12
CA HIS A 85 -13.61 14.33 -13.06
C HIS A 85 -13.15 13.09 -12.27
N GLY A 86 -14.09 12.24 -11.82
CA GLY A 86 -13.74 11.01 -11.09
C GLY A 86 -12.91 10.03 -11.91
N GLY A 87 -13.19 9.90 -13.21
CA GLY A 87 -12.40 9.09 -14.13
C GLY A 87 -10.98 9.64 -14.31
N ARG A 88 -10.83 10.95 -14.43
CA ARG A 88 -9.50 11.60 -14.51
C ARG A 88 -8.69 11.38 -13.23
N MET A 89 -9.32 11.50 -12.07
CA MET A 89 -8.65 11.25 -10.78
C MET A 89 -8.22 9.79 -10.67
N GLN A 90 -9.11 8.84 -11.00
CA GLN A 90 -8.81 7.41 -10.92
C GLN A 90 -7.72 6.99 -11.91
N LEU A 91 -7.84 7.38 -13.18
CA LEU A 91 -6.86 7.06 -14.21
C LEU A 91 -5.52 7.76 -13.95
N GLY A 92 -5.52 9.01 -13.53
CA GLY A 92 -4.29 9.76 -13.22
C GLY A 92 -3.51 9.17 -12.05
N LEU A 93 -4.19 8.84 -10.95
CA LEU A 93 -3.55 8.19 -9.79
C LEU A 93 -3.05 6.79 -10.16
N PHE A 94 -3.85 6.03 -10.92
CA PHE A 94 -3.43 4.72 -11.39
C PHE A 94 -2.19 4.81 -12.27
N LEU A 95 -2.13 5.69 -13.28
CA LEU A 95 -0.97 5.81 -14.15
C LEU A 95 0.30 6.23 -13.39
N LYS A 96 0.16 7.07 -12.36
CA LYS A 96 1.27 7.46 -11.49
C LYS A 96 1.87 6.26 -10.75
N VAL A 97 1.01 5.40 -10.18
CA VAL A 97 1.42 4.18 -9.48
C VAL A 97 1.85 3.09 -10.47
N PHE A 98 1.16 2.94 -11.58
CA PHE A 98 1.42 1.92 -12.60
C PHE A 98 2.78 2.15 -13.26
N LYS A 99 3.11 3.41 -13.58
CA LYS A 99 4.45 3.79 -14.02
C LYS A 99 5.47 3.38 -12.96
N ALA A 100 5.20 3.64 -11.68
CA ALA A 100 6.11 3.27 -10.60
C ALA A 100 6.35 1.74 -10.51
N VAL A 101 5.32 0.92 -10.73
CA VAL A 101 5.38 -0.54 -10.59
C VAL A 101 6.00 -1.24 -11.79
N ASN A 102 5.62 -0.90 -13.03
CA ASN A 102 6.07 -1.63 -14.23
C ASN A 102 7.55 -1.43 -14.56
N LEU A 103 8.13 -0.32 -14.09
CA LEU A 103 9.55 -0.04 -14.26
C LEU A 103 10.45 -0.94 -13.42
N CYS A 104 9.91 -1.50 -12.34
CA CYS A 104 10.60 -2.50 -11.54
C CYS A 104 10.72 -3.83 -12.30
N SER A 105 9.67 -4.27 -13.02
CA SER A 105 9.67 -5.56 -13.72
C SER A 105 10.57 -5.59 -14.97
N HIS A 106 10.74 -4.47 -15.67
CA HIS A 106 11.51 -4.44 -16.91
C HIS A 106 13.04 -4.52 -16.71
N LYS A 107 13.56 -4.14 -15.53
CA LYS A 107 14.98 -4.36 -15.19
C LYS A 107 15.26 -5.81 -14.75
N GLU A 108 14.32 -6.50 -14.12
CA GLU A 108 14.53 -7.89 -13.66
C GLU A 108 14.44 -8.93 -14.79
N MET A 109 13.63 -8.69 -15.82
CA MET A 109 13.55 -9.61 -16.98
C MET A 109 14.86 -9.66 -17.79
N LYS A 110 15.68 -8.60 -17.77
CA LYS A 110 16.99 -8.58 -18.45
C LYS A 110 18.08 -9.33 -17.70
N ILE A 111 17.99 -9.44 -16.37
CA ILE A 111 18.97 -10.18 -15.56
C ILE A 111 18.69 -11.69 -15.66
N GLY A 112 17.41 -12.11 -15.68
CA GLY A 112 17.05 -13.51 -15.93
C GLY A 112 17.53 -14.05 -17.28
N ALA A 113 17.43 -13.24 -18.34
CA ALA A 113 17.89 -13.62 -19.68
C ALA A 113 19.43 -13.63 -19.85
N LEU A 114 20.18 -13.02 -18.92
CA LEU A 114 21.65 -13.05 -18.93
C LEU A 114 22.22 -14.24 -18.14
N VAL A 115 21.49 -14.72 -17.13
CA VAL A 115 21.88 -15.90 -16.32
C VAL A 115 21.63 -17.22 -17.06
N GLU A 116 20.74 -17.25 -18.06
CA GLU A 116 20.52 -18.44 -18.91
C GLU A 116 21.49 -18.53 -20.11
N LYS A 117 22.43 -17.58 -20.23
CA LYS A 117 23.46 -17.56 -21.30
C LYS A 117 24.90 -17.59 -20.79
N VAL A 118 25.10 -17.96 -19.52
CA VAL A 118 26.40 -18.32 -18.93
C VAL A 118 26.30 -19.74 -18.41
#